data_AF-A0A2E9WTA6-F1
#
_entry.id   AF-A0A2E9WTA6-F1
#
_cell.length_a   1.000
_cell.length_b   1.000
_cell.length_c   1.000
_cell.angle_alpha   90.00
_cell.angle_beta   90.00
_cell.angle_gamma   90.00
#
_symmetry.space_group_name_H-M   'P 1'
#
loop_
_entity.id
_entity.type
_entity.pdbx_description
1 polymer ?
#
loop_
_entity_poly.entity_id
_entity_poly.type
_entity_poly.pdbx_seq_one_letter_code
_entity_poly.pdbx_strand_id
1 'polypeptide(L)'
;MSDEDNDSGFELWLHDLSIDPATRVAGAILIILGSALGAMLGVLLMAADPADIMGQIGEGQSSDTVNGLVISSLDNNSGGDPIEGVLIELLNEDRTTIGSDITDSGGRFSIIDAPRQSSILYVQHPDNNTVEILLVPGDHSQIVVTLEPGDGFIGPIDMRGDSNLADSVFVGFFIAAITLLTGLAGIVGGLEVYNGNKYNRSWWLTFFGLFSRGMIFIGPLLILIGLGLMYLTRDQFTDYISSEGQ
;
A
#
# COMPACT_ATOMS: atom_id res chain seq x y z
N MET A 1 -36.97 2.59 50.12
CA MET A 1 -35.50 2.38 50.03
C MET A 1 -35.26 1.33 48.97
N SER A 2 -34.58 1.59 47.85
CA SER A 2 -33.66 2.68 47.57
C SER A 2 -33.26 2.62 46.10
N ASP A 3 -34.01 3.28 45.22
CA ASP A 3 -33.55 3.62 43.86
C ASP A 3 -33.16 5.11 43.76
N GLU A 4 -33.69 5.97 44.65
CA GLU A 4 -33.34 7.40 44.74
C GLU A 4 -31.96 7.66 45.37
N ASP A 5 -31.44 6.75 46.21
CA ASP A 5 -30.13 6.96 46.87
C ASP A 5 -28.95 6.70 45.92
N ASN A 6 -29.10 5.83 44.91
CA ASN A 6 -28.00 5.41 44.04
C ASN A 6 -27.66 6.45 42.95
N ASP A 7 -28.66 7.18 42.45
CA ASP A 7 -28.44 8.28 41.49
C ASP A 7 -27.64 9.42 42.13
N SER A 8 -27.90 9.72 43.41
CA SER A 8 -27.19 10.79 44.13
C SER A 8 -25.69 10.53 44.30
N GLY A 9 -25.29 9.27 44.54
CA GLY A 9 -23.89 8.91 44.77
C GLY A 9 -23.03 8.95 43.51
N PHE A 10 -23.58 8.51 42.37
CA PHE A 10 -22.88 8.53 41.09
C PHE A 10 -22.73 9.96 40.55
N GLU A 11 -23.77 10.78 40.66
CA GLU A 11 -23.70 12.20 40.27
C GLU A 11 -22.70 12.98 41.11
N LEU A 12 -22.66 12.75 42.43
CA LEU A 12 -21.65 13.35 43.32
C LEU A 12 -20.24 12.95 42.93
N TRP A 13 -20.02 11.67 42.60
CA TRP A 13 -18.72 11.18 42.15
C TRP A 13 -18.29 11.78 40.81
N LEU A 14 -19.21 11.91 39.84
CA LEU A 14 -18.93 12.58 38.57
C LEU A 14 -18.64 14.07 38.74
N HIS A 15 -19.34 14.74 39.65
CA HIS A 15 -19.10 16.13 39.98
C HIS A 15 -17.70 16.33 40.60
N ASP A 16 -17.30 15.49 41.54
CA ASP A 16 -15.95 15.55 42.12
C ASP A 16 -14.86 15.35 41.05
N LEU A 17 -15.08 14.41 40.12
CA LEU A 17 -14.18 14.22 38.97
C LEU A 17 -14.13 15.43 38.04
N SER A 18 -15.25 16.12 37.83
CA SER A 18 -15.33 17.29 36.94
C SER A 18 -14.53 18.50 37.46
N ILE A 19 -14.40 18.62 38.79
CA ILE A 19 -13.70 19.72 39.45
C ILE A 19 -12.21 19.42 39.63
N ASP A 20 -11.84 18.15 39.79
CA ASP A 20 -10.44 17.77 40.00
C ASP A 20 -9.58 18.03 38.74
N PRO A 21 -8.53 18.87 38.81
CA PRO A 21 -7.59 19.08 37.71
C PRO A 21 -6.86 17.79 37.30
N ALA A 22 -6.73 16.82 38.21
CA ALA A 22 -6.11 15.53 37.90
C ALA A 22 -6.90 14.75 36.85
N THR A 23 -8.24 14.88 36.81
CA THR A 23 -9.09 14.25 35.79
C THR A 23 -8.76 14.79 34.40
N ARG A 24 -8.56 16.11 34.27
CA ARG A 24 -8.16 16.74 33.00
C ARG A 24 -6.78 16.27 32.55
N VAL A 25 -5.82 16.22 33.48
CA VAL A 25 -4.45 15.75 33.20
C VAL A 25 -4.45 14.26 32.83
N ALA A 26 -5.24 13.44 33.50
CA ALA A 26 -5.42 12.03 33.14
C ALA A 26 -6.00 11.88 31.72
N GLY A 27 -7.02 12.68 31.39
CA GLY A 27 -7.57 12.76 30.03
C GLY A 27 -6.52 13.13 28.99
N ALA A 28 -5.72 14.16 29.26
CA ALA A 28 -4.61 14.56 28.39
C ALA A 28 -3.59 13.45 28.16
N ILE A 29 -3.18 12.73 29.22
CA ILE A 29 -2.22 11.63 29.13
C ILE A 29 -2.77 10.49 28.26
N LEU A 30 -4.05 10.11 28.45
CA LEU A 30 -4.67 9.06 27.65
C LEU A 30 -4.75 9.43 26.17
N ILE A 31 -5.09 10.69 25.86
CA ILE A 31 -5.08 11.22 24.49
C ILE A 31 -3.68 11.13 23.88
N ILE A 32 -2.66 11.59 24.60
CA ILE A 32 -1.27 11.58 24.12
C ILE A 32 -0.80 10.15 23.89
N LEU A 33 -1.05 9.22 24.82
CA LEU A 33 -0.65 7.83 24.69
C LEU A 33 -1.33 7.15 23.49
N GLY A 34 -2.64 7.32 23.35
CA GLY A 34 -3.37 6.75 22.22
C GLY A 34 -2.93 7.33 20.88
N SER A 35 -2.64 8.63 20.84
CA SER A 35 -2.17 9.33 19.64
C SER A 35 -0.71 9.00 19.30
N ALA A 36 0.14 8.77 20.30
CA ALA A 36 1.52 8.34 20.13
C ALA A 36 1.61 6.93 19.54
N LEU A 37 0.74 6.01 19.96
CA LEU A 37 0.62 4.69 19.34
C LEU A 37 0.22 4.81 17.85
N GLY A 38 -0.67 5.74 17.52
CA GLY A 38 -1.07 6.01 16.13
C GLY A 38 0.05 6.63 15.29
N ALA A 39 0.75 7.62 15.84
CA ALA A 39 1.91 8.21 15.18
C ALA A 39 3.01 7.18 14.93
N MET A 40 3.31 6.33 15.93
CA MET A 40 4.27 5.23 15.80
C MET A 40 3.87 4.27 14.69
N LEU A 41 2.58 3.88 14.62
CA LEU A 41 2.08 3.03 13.54
C LEU A 41 2.21 3.71 12.17
N GLY A 42 1.90 5.01 12.06
CA GLY A 42 2.08 5.77 10.83
C GLY A 42 3.53 5.77 10.33
N VAL A 43 4.51 5.90 11.24
CA VAL A 43 5.94 5.78 10.91
C VAL A 43 6.28 4.35 10.45
N LEU A 44 5.79 3.33 11.15
CA LEU A 44 6.04 1.93 10.78
C LEU A 44 5.46 1.58 9.40
N LEU A 45 4.27 2.06 9.09
CA LEU A 45 3.63 1.87 7.77
C LEU A 45 4.40 2.55 6.64
N MET A 46 5.09 3.66 6.93
CA MET A 46 5.92 4.36 5.95
C MET A 46 7.32 3.74 5.82
N ALA A 47 7.85 3.16 6.90
CA ALA A 47 9.15 2.49 6.92
C ALA A 47 9.12 1.11 6.25
N ALA A 48 7.97 0.44 6.22
CA ALA A 48 7.75 -0.73 5.41
C ALA A 48 7.45 -0.28 3.97
N ASP A 49 8.47 -0.10 3.14
CA ASP A 49 8.30 0.27 1.74
C ASP A 49 7.41 -0.77 1.03
N PRO A 50 6.17 -0.44 0.63
CA PRO A 50 5.29 -1.39 -0.02
C PRO A 50 5.82 -1.80 -1.39
N ALA A 51 6.65 -0.97 -2.04
CA ALA A 51 7.24 -1.27 -3.34
C ALA A 51 8.28 -2.40 -3.22
N ASP A 52 9.15 -2.32 -2.23
CA ASP A 52 10.18 -3.34 -1.98
C ASP A 52 9.56 -4.70 -1.63
N ILE A 53 8.54 -4.69 -0.77
CA ILE A 53 7.88 -5.93 -0.32
C ILE A 53 7.05 -6.53 -1.46
N MET A 54 6.31 -5.71 -2.20
CA MET A 54 5.44 -6.21 -3.26
C MET A 54 6.22 -6.62 -4.52
N GLY A 55 7.34 -5.96 -4.81
CA GLY A 55 8.32 -6.41 -5.81
C GLY A 55 8.90 -7.78 -5.43
N GLN A 56 9.33 -7.96 -4.18
CA GLN A 56 9.89 -9.23 -3.71
C GLN A 56 8.87 -10.38 -3.61
N ILE A 57 7.60 -10.11 -3.34
CA ILE A 57 6.55 -11.15 -3.33
C ILE A 57 6.34 -11.72 -4.75
N GLY A 58 6.58 -10.91 -5.80
CA GLY A 58 6.60 -11.39 -7.20
C GLY A 58 7.89 -12.12 -7.58
N GLU A 59 9.02 -11.74 -7.01
CA GLU A 59 10.36 -12.29 -7.32
C GLU A 59 10.72 -13.57 -6.54
N GLY A 60 9.89 -13.98 -5.57
CA GLY A 60 10.15 -15.12 -4.70
C GLY A 60 9.87 -16.49 -5.31
N GLN A 61 10.88 -17.11 -5.92
CA GLN A 61 11.02 -18.56 -6.18
C GLN A 61 9.99 -19.26 -7.07
N SER A 62 9.07 -18.55 -7.73
CA SER A 62 8.28 -19.17 -8.78
C SER A 62 9.05 -19.06 -10.09
N SER A 63 9.54 -20.20 -10.58
CA SER A 63 9.92 -20.34 -11.97
C SER A 63 8.73 -20.91 -12.76
N ASP A 64 8.68 -20.60 -14.05
CA ASP A 64 7.69 -21.14 -14.96
C ASP A 64 8.35 -21.46 -16.31
N THR A 65 7.59 -22.09 -17.20
CA THR A 65 8.05 -22.42 -18.55
C THR A 65 7.51 -21.41 -19.55
N VAL A 66 8.40 -20.79 -20.33
CA VAL A 66 8.01 -19.96 -21.47
C VAL A 66 7.85 -20.87 -22.67
N ASN A 67 6.61 -21.09 -23.10
CA ASN A 67 6.31 -21.87 -24.30
C ASN A 67 5.86 -20.94 -25.42
N GLY A 68 6.27 -21.24 -26.65
CA GLY A 68 5.78 -20.49 -27.79
C GLY A 68 5.84 -21.23 -29.11
N LEU A 69 5.37 -20.54 -30.14
CA LEU A 69 5.30 -20.97 -31.52
C LEU A 69 5.72 -19.81 -32.41
N VAL A 70 6.60 -20.08 -33.35
CA VAL A 70 7.05 -19.13 -34.36
C VAL A 70 6.48 -19.52 -35.72
N ILE A 71 5.81 -18.56 -36.36
CA ILE A 71 5.18 -18.74 -37.67
C ILE A 71 5.62 -17.64 -38.65
N SER A 72 5.53 -17.92 -39.94
CA SER A 72 5.75 -16.91 -40.99
C SER A 72 4.58 -15.92 -41.07
N SER A 73 4.89 -14.65 -41.35
CA SER A 73 3.89 -13.64 -41.68
C SER A 73 3.09 -14.04 -42.91
N LEU A 74 1.80 -13.74 -42.90
CA LEU A 74 0.95 -13.97 -44.06
C LEU A 74 1.24 -12.91 -45.14
N ASP A 75 1.96 -13.30 -46.19
CA ASP A 75 2.18 -12.46 -47.37
C ASP A 75 1.64 -13.15 -48.63
N ASN A 76 0.89 -12.41 -49.43
CA ASN A 76 0.37 -12.88 -50.73
C ASN A 76 -0.31 -14.28 -50.70
N ASN A 77 -1.11 -14.54 -49.67
CA ASN A 77 -1.93 -15.76 -49.52
C ASN A 77 -1.12 -17.05 -49.22
N SER A 78 0.17 -16.90 -48.85
CA SER A 78 1.04 -17.93 -48.27
C SER A 78 1.63 -17.44 -46.94
N GLY A 79 1.72 -18.31 -45.94
CA GLY A 79 2.21 -17.95 -44.61
C GLY A 79 1.38 -18.57 -43.48
N GLY A 80 1.80 -18.33 -42.23
CA GLY A 80 1.29 -19.05 -41.06
C GLY A 80 1.90 -20.44 -40.89
N ASP A 81 2.93 -20.76 -41.67
CA ASP A 81 3.69 -22.00 -41.56
C ASP A 81 4.69 -21.90 -40.40
N PRO A 82 4.90 -22.98 -39.63
CA PRO A 82 5.91 -23.00 -38.58
C PRO A 82 7.32 -22.85 -39.14
N ILE A 83 8.17 -22.09 -38.44
CA ILE A 83 9.56 -21.87 -38.84
C ILE A 83 10.51 -22.58 -37.87
N GLU A 84 11.30 -23.52 -38.40
CA GLU A 84 12.36 -24.23 -37.68
C GLU A 84 13.67 -23.44 -37.67
N GLY A 85 14.48 -23.59 -36.62
CA GLY A 85 15.83 -23.02 -36.57
C GLY A 85 15.89 -21.54 -36.16
N VAL A 86 14.81 -21.00 -35.59
CA VAL A 86 14.76 -19.62 -35.05
C VAL A 86 15.43 -19.62 -33.68
N LEU A 87 16.37 -18.69 -33.47
CA LEU A 87 17.01 -18.50 -32.17
C LEU A 87 16.10 -17.66 -31.27
N ILE A 88 15.77 -18.22 -30.12
CA ILE A 88 14.97 -17.57 -29.09
C ILE A 88 15.84 -17.39 -27.84
N GLU A 89 15.97 -16.17 -27.37
CA GLU A 89 16.67 -15.86 -26.12
C GLU A 89 15.72 -15.16 -25.15
N LEU A 90 15.72 -15.62 -23.91
CA LEU A 90 15.06 -14.94 -22.81
C LEU A 90 16.12 -14.17 -22.03
N LEU A 91 15.94 -12.86 -21.93
CA LEU A 91 16.87 -11.93 -21.29
C LEU A 91 16.19 -11.26 -20.10
N ASN A 92 16.98 -10.90 -19.08
CA ASN A 92 16.56 -9.99 -18.01
C ASN A 92 16.47 -8.54 -18.53
N GLU A 93 15.92 -7.63 -17.73
CA GLU A 93 15.87 -6.18 -18.05
C GLU A 93 17.26 -5.59 -18.34
N ASP A 94 18.31 -6.10 -17.68
CA ASP A 94 19.72 -5.74 -17.93
C ASP A 94 20.32 -6.43 -19.18
N ARG A 95 19.49 -7.07 -20.02
CA ARG A 95 19.88 -7.84 -21.22
C ARG A 95 20.85 -9.00 -20.95
N THR A 96 20.87 -9.50 -19.73
CA THR A 96 21.60 -10.73 -19.38
C THR A 96 20.77 -11.95 -19.76
N THR A 97 21.35 -12.90 -20.48
CA THR A 97 20.65 -14.13 -20.90
C THR A 97 20.28 -14.99 -19.69
N ILE A 98 18.99 -15.27 -19.56
CA ILE A 98 18.40 -16.22 -18.60
C ILE A 98 18.43 -17.64 -19.19
N GLY A 99 18.02 -17.76 -20.45
CA GLY A 99 17.95 -19.02 -21.17
C GLY A 99 17.75 -18.80 -22.67
N SER A 100 17.92 -19.86 -23.45
CA SER A 100 17.76 -19.82 -24.90
C SER A 100 17.26 -21.15 -25.42
N ASP A 101 16.52 -21.12 -26.52
CA ASP A 101 16.09 -22.31 -27.23
C ASP A 101 16.11 -22.06 -28.75
N ILE A 102 16.06 -23.12 -29.54
CA ILE A 102 15.95 -23.06 -31.00
C ILE A 102 14.66 -23.76 -31.41
N THR A 103 13.88 -23.15 -32.30
CA THR A 103 12.59 -23.72 -32.70
C THR A 103 12.74 -25.06 -33.42
N ASP A 104 11.84 -26.00 -33.10
CA ASP A 104 11.75 -27.31 -33.74
C ASP A 104 11.05 -27.27 -35.11
N SER A 105 10.90 -28.44 -35.76
CA SER A 105 10.20 -28.58 -37.05
C SER A 105 8.72 -28.19 -37.02
N GLY A 106 8.13 -28.09 -35.82
CA GLY A 106 6.79 -27.55 -35.59
C GLY A 106 6.80 -26.06 -35.23
N GLY A 107 7.95 -25.38 -35.29
CA GLY A 107 8.14 -23.97 -34.95
C GLY A 107 8.05 -23.69 -33.45
N ARG A 108 8.09 -24.72 -32.60
CA ARG A 108 7.88 -24.57 -31.15
C ARG A 108 9.20 -24.37 -30.41
N PHE A 109 9.14 -23.61 -29.34
CA PHE A 109 10.24 -23.44 -28.39
C PHE A 109 9.73 -23.53 -26.95
N SER A 110 10.61 -23.94 -26.03
CA SER A 110 10.33 -24.06 -24.61
C SER A 110 11.55 -23.71 -23.77
N ILE A 111 11.45 -22.63 -22.99
CA ILE A 111 12.48 -22.23 -22.03
C ILE A 111 11.96 -22.57 -20.63
N ILE A 112 12.58 -23.57 -20.01
CA ILE A 112 12.19 -24.11 -18.70
C ILE A 112 12.91 -23.32 -17.60
N ASP A 113 12.29 -23.26 -16.42
CA ASP A 113 12.87 -22.68 -15.20
C ASP A 113 13.16 -21.17 -15.34
N ALA A 114 12.31 -20.47 -16.09
CA ALA A 114 12.40 -19.04 -16.23
C ALA A 114 11.79 -18.36 -14.99
N PRO A 115 12.50 -17.42 -14.34
CA PRO A 115 11.96 -16.70 -13.19
C PRO A 115 10.72 -15.90 -13.62
N ARG A 116 9.65 -15.92 -12.82
CA ARG A 116 8.41 -15.16 -13.08
C ARG A 116 8.58 -13.66 -12.82
N GLN A 117 9.49 -13.03 -13.55
CA GLN A 117 9.78 -11.60 -13.51
C GLN A 117 9.75 -11.00 -14.92
N SER A 118 9.64 -9.68 -14.99
CA SER A 118 9.73 -8.92 -16.25
C SER A 118 10.98 -9.34 -17.04
N SER A 119 10.77 -9.90 -18.22
CA SER A 119 11.80 -10.47 -19.08
C SER A 119 11.58 -10.03 -20.53
N ILE A 120 12.66 -10.06 -21.30
CA ILE A 120 12.69 -9.72 -22.71
C ILE A 120 12.84 -11.04 -23.49
N LEU A 121 11.85 -11.40 -24.29
CA LEU A 121 11.97 -12.45 -25.29
C LEU A 121 12.50 -11.85 -26.57
N TYR A 122 13.68 -12.29 -26.96
CA TYR A 122 14.42 -11.80 -28.09
C TYR A 122 14.50 -12.89 -29.16
N VAL A 123 13.96 -12.60 -30.35
CA VAL A 123 13.76 -13.59 -31.41
C VAL A 123 14.56 -13.18 -32.64
N GLN A 124 15.46 -14.06 -33.07
CA GLN A 124 16.33 -13.82 -34.21
C GLN A 124 16.29 -14.97 -35.21
N HIS A 125 16.17 -14.63 -36.49
CA HIS A 125 16.27 -15.57 -37.59
C HIS A 125 16.89 -14.88 -38.81
N PRO A 126 17.76 -15.53 -39.59
CA PRO A 126 18.32 -14.96 -40.82
C PRO A 126 17.22 -14.51 -41.79
N ASP A 127 17.42 -13.41 -42.51
CA ASP A 127 16.50 -12.87 -43.52
C ASP A 127 15.11 -12.43 -42.98
N ASN A 128 14.93 -12.39 -41.65
CA ASN A 128 13.70 -11.94 -40.97
C ASN A 128 14.00 -10.84 -39.96
N ASN A 129 13.01 -9.96 -39.77
CA ASN A 129 13.09 -8.89 -38.78
C ASN A 129 13.26 -9.47 -37.37
N THR A 130 14.15 -8.87 -36.58
CA THR A 130 14.32 -9.24 -35.16
C THR A 130 13.11 -8.78 -34.36
N VAL A 131 12.54 -9.66 -33.54
CA VAL A 131 11.36 -9.34 -32.72
C VAL A 131 11.74 -9.30 -31.24
N GLU A 132 11.31 -8.25 -30.54
CA GLU A 132 11.49 -8.10 -29.09
C GLU A 132 10.12 -8.03 -28.41
N ILE A 133 9.89 -8.88 -27.41
CA ILE A 133 8.64 -8.96 -26.65
C ILE A 133 8.95 -8.86 -25.15
N LEU A 134 8.27 -7.96 -24.45
CA LEU A 134 8.34 -7.86 -23.00
C LEU A 134 7.23 -8.73 -22.40
N LEU A 135 7.59 -9.62 -21.49
CA LEU A 135 6.64 -10.54 -20.87
C LEU A 135 7.04 -10.94 -19.46
N VAL A 136 6.08 -11.50 -18.72
CA VAL A 136 6.35 -12.20 -17.46
C VAL A 136 6.16 -13.70 -17.72
N PRO A 137 7.19 -14.55 -17.51
CA PRO A 137 7.06 -15.99 -17.69
C PRO A 137 5.87 -16.54 -16.89
N GLY A 138 5.09 -17.42 -17.53
CA GLY A 138 3.91 -18.04 -16.93
C GLY A 138 2.62 -17.22 -16.98
N ASP A 139 2.62 -15.97 -17.44
CA ASP A 139 1.38 -15.18 -17.59
C ASP A 139 0.60 -15.57 -18.87
N HIS A 140 1.29 -16.13 -19.85
CA HIS A 140 0.71 -16.64 -21.09
C HIS A 140 1.00 -18.13 -21.22
N SER A 141 -0.02 -18.93 -21.55
CA SER A 141 0.15 -20.39 -21.74
C SER A 141 0.99 -20.73 -22.98
N GLN A 142 0.92 -19.86 -24.00
CA GLN A 142 1.68 -20.00 -25.24
C GLN A 142 1.82 -18.63 -25.91
N ILE A 143 3.05 -18.27 -26.31
CA ILE A 143 3.35 -17.04 -27.05
C ILE A 143 3.43 -17.36 -28.53
N VAL A 144 2.74 -16.61 -29.38
CA VAL A 144 2.83 -16.76 -30.85
C VAL A 144 3.62 -15.60 -31.41
N VAL A 145 4.75 -15.90 -32.03
CA VAL A 145 5.62 -14.93 -32.69
C VAL A 145 5.45 -15.07 -34.19
N THR A 146 5.19 -13.96 -34.87
CA THR A 146 5.09 -13.93 -36.33
C THR A 146 6.33 -13.26 -36.89
N LEU A 147 7.09 -13.96 -37.73
CA LEU A 147 8.28 -13.41 -38.38
C LEU A 147 7.91 -12.77 -39.72
N GLU A 148 8.30 -11.51 -39.88
CA GLU A 148 8.20 -10.78 -41.12
C GLU A 148 9.57 -10.74 -41.82
N PRO A 149 9.64 -11.03 -43.13
CA PRO A 149 10.89 -10.91 -43.89
C PRO A 149 11.49 -9.49 -43.83
N GLY A 150 12.81 -9.40 -43.67
CA GLY A 150 13.55 -8.13 -43.65
C GLY A 150 14.73 -8.12 -42.69
N ASP A 151 15.46 -7.00 -42.64
CA ASP A 151 16.63 -6.78 -41.76
C ASP A 151 16.33 -5.76 -40.64
N GLY A 152 15.06 -5.55 -40.34
CA GLY A 152 14.56 -4.57 -39.38
C GLY A 152 14.43 -5.09 -37.95
N PHE A 153 13.88 -4.22 -37.09
CA PHE A 153 13.60 -4.51 -35.68
C PHE A 153 12.12 -4.19 -35.40
N ILE A 154 11.41 -5.16 -34.82
CA ILE A 154 9.99 -5.05 -34.44
C ILE A 154 9.91 -5.20 -32.92
N GLY A 155 9.58 -4.11 -32.22
CA GLY A 155 9.37 -4.13 -30.78
C GLY A 155 9.87 -2.88 -30.05
N PRO A 156 9.85 -2.91 -28.70
CA PRO A 156 9.35 -4.00 -27.87
C PRO A 156 7.81 -4.08 -27.88
N ILE A 157 7.27 -5.28 -28.08
CA ILE A 157 5.83 -5.57 -27.92
C ILE A 157 5.59 -5.86 -26.43
N ASP A 158 4.77 -5.08 -25.74
CA ASP A 158 4.51 -5.29 -24.31
C ASP A 158 3.34 -6.26 -24.09
N MET A 159 3.65 -7.40 -23.47
CA MET A 159 2.71 -8.47 -23.09
C MET A 159 2.63 -8.67 -21.56
N ARG A 160 3.25 -7.79 -20.75
CA ARG A 160 3.31 -7.91 -19.27
C ARG A 160 1.99 -7.56 -18.55
N GLY A 161 0.96 -7.15 -19.29
CA GLY A 161 -0.30 -6.65 -18.74
C GLY A 161 -0.15 -5.29 -18.03
N ASP A 162 -1.26 -4.72 -17.57
CA ASP A 162 -1.24 -3.46 -16.82
C ASP A 162 -0.71 -3.69 -15.39
N SER A 163 0.32 -2.94 -15.00
CA SER A 163 0.85 -2.97 -13.62
C SER A 163 0.21 -1.87 -12.76
N ASN A 164 -0.58 -2.27 -11.76
CA ASN A 164 -1.18 -1.35 -10.76
C ASN A 164 -0.31 -1.21 -9.50
N LEU A 165 0.98 -1.55 -9.60
CA LEU A 165 1.89 -1.53 -8.45
C LEU A 165 2.07 -0.11 -7.91
N ALA A 166 2.33 0.85 -8.80
CA ALA A 166 2.53 2.25 -8.42
C ALA A 166 1.30 2.84 -7.72
N ASP A 167 0.09 2.53 -8.21
CA ASP A 167 -1.16 2.99 -7.61
C ASP A 167 -1.37 2.40 -6.21
N SER A 168 -1.04 1.11 -6.04
CA SER A 168 -1.15 0.41 -4.75
C SER A 168 -0.17 0.98 -3.71
N VAL A 169 1.08 1.23 -4.13
CA VAL A 169 2.11 1.86 -3.28
C VAL A 169 1.68 3.26 -2.87
N PHE A 170 1.15 4.05 -3.81
CA PHE A 170 0.67 5.40 -3.53
C PHE A 170 -0.45 5.41 -2.50
N VAL A 171 -1.45 4.53 -2.64
CA VAL A 171 -2.56 4.42 -1.67
C VAL A 171 -2.03 4.04 -0.29
N GLY A 172 -1.12 3.07 -0.20
CA GLY A 172 -0.50 2.65 1.07
C GLY A 172 0.25 3.80 1.75
N PHE A 173 1.10 4.49 1.01
CA PHE A 173 1.85 5.65 1.50
C PHE A 173 0.93 6.80 1.95
N PHE A 174 -0.11 7.09 1.17
CA PHE A 174 -1.09 8.13 1.48
C PHE A 174 -1.82 7.84 2.79
N ILE A 175 -2.24 6.59 3.01
CA ILE A 175 -2.86 6.15 4.27
C ILE A 175 -1.86 6.29 5.43
N ALA A 176 -0.60 5.87 5.25
CA ALA A 176 0.43 5.98 6.27
C ALA A 176 0.67 7.45 6.68
N ALA A 177 0.76 8.36 5.70
CA ALA A 177 0.93 9.79 5.93
C ALA A 177 -0.25 10.41 6.69
N ILE A 178 -1.50 10.11 6.31
CA ILE A 178 -2.68 10.58 7.04
C ILE A 178 -2.70 10.02 8.47
N THR A 179 -2.37 8.74 8.65
CA THR A 179 -2.30 8.09 9.96
C THR A 179 -1.28 8.78 10.87
N LEU A 180 -0.12 9.14 10.34
CA LEU A 180 0.91 9.88 11.06
C LEU A 180 0.43 11.29 11.42
N LEU A 181 -0.11 12.04 10.46
CA LEU A 181 -0.57 13.42 10.68
C LEU A 181 -1.71 13.50 11.71
N THR A 182 -2.65 12.56 11.65
CA THR A 182 -3.74 12.44 12.63
C THR A 182 -3.19 12.09 14.01
N GLY A 183 -2.22 11.17 14.10
CA GLY A 183 -1.54 10.86 15.37
C GLY A 183 -0.84 12.07 15.98
N LEU A 184 -0.12 12.85 15.17
CA LEU A 184 0.51 14.09 15.63
C LEU A 184 -0.52 15.14 16.06
N ALA A 185 -1.62 15.29 15.31
CA ALA A 185 -2.72 16.19 15.69
C ALA A 185 -3.31 15.81 17.06
N GLY A 186 -3.49 14.52 17.33
CA GLY A 186 -3.94 14.03 18.63
C GLY A 186 -2.96 14.33 19.77
N ILE A 187 -1.64 14.21 19.54
CA ILE A 187 -0.62 14.61 20.53
C ILE A 187 -0.72 16.10 20.86
N VAL A 188 -0.83 16.96 19.84
CA VAL A 188 -1.01 18.40 20.02
C VAL A 188 -2.32 18.70 20.76
N GLY A 189 -3.40 17.98 20.43
CA GLY A 189 -4.69 18.07 21.13
C GLY A 189 -4.55 17.73 22.61
N GLY A 190 -3.89 16.63 22.95
CA GLY A 190 -3.65 16.24 24.34
C GLY A 190 -2.80 17.23 25.12
N LEU A 191 -1.78 17.86 24.50
CA LEU A 191 -1.02 18.95 25.14
C LEU A 191 -1.88 20.19 25.38
N GLU A 192 -2.81 20.52 24.48
CA GLU A 192 -3.75 21.62 24.67
C GLU A 192 -4.78 21.31 25.79
N VAL A 193 -5.22 20.05 25.92
CA VAL A 193 -6.04 19.58 27.06
C VAL A 193 -5.28 19.71 28.37
N TYR A 194 -4.00 19.35 28.40
CA TYR A 194 -3.17 19.49 29.59
C TYR A 194 -3.10 20.95 30.07
N ASN A 195 -2.92 21.89 29.12
CA ASN A 195 -2.85 23.32 29.40
C ASN A 195 -4.19 23.93 29.80
N GLY A 196 -5.33 23.41 29.31
CA GLY A 196 -6.67 23.89 29.69
C GLY A 196 -7.05 25.28 29.11
N ASN A 197 -6.42 25.71 28.02
CA ASN A 197 -6.65 27.04 27.46
C ASN A 197 -7.88 27.10 26.55
N LYS A 198 -7.96 26.18 25.57
CA LYS A 198 -8.96 26.22 24.49
C LYS A 198 -9.70 24.89 24.31
N TYR A 199 -10.95 24.80 24.77
CA TYR A 199 -11.75 23.58 24.70
C TYR A 199 -12.02 23.16 23.25
N ASN A 200 -12.54 24.08 22.42
CA ASN A 200 -12.96 23.76 21.05
C ASN A 200 -11.80 23.30 20.17
N ARG A 201 -10.62 23.89 20.36
CA ARG A 201 -9.40 23.51 19.63
C ARG A 201 -8.91 22.14 20.07
N SER A 202 -8.85 21.90 21.38
CA SER A 202 -8.48 20.62 21.96
C SER A 202 -9.38 19.48 21.48
N TRP A 203 -10.69 19.73 21.44
CA TRP A 203 -11.69 18.75 20.99
C TRP A 203 -11.46 18.36 19.52
N TRP A 204 -11.31 19.33 18.61
CA TRP A 204 -11.08 19.05 17.19
C TRP A 204 -9.76 18.32 16.93
N LEU A 205 -8.67 18.74 17.57
CA LEU A 205 -7.37 18.10 17.41
C LEU A 205 -7.38 16.65 17.93
N THR A 206 -8.02 16.44 19.07
CA THR A 206 -8.17 15.10 19.67
C THR A 206 -9.10 14.22 18.84
N PHE A 207 -10.18 14.78 18.28
CA PHE A 207 -11.07 14.08 17.37
C PHE A 207 -10.34 13.60 16.12
N PHE A 208 -9.50 14.44 15.50
CA PHE A 208 -8.65 14.00 14.40
C PHE A 208 -7.65 12.91 14.83
N GLY A 209 -7.17 12.95 16.07
CA GLY A 209 -6.35 11.89 16.68
C GLY A 209 -6.95 10.48 16.59
N LEU A 210 -8.28 10.35 16.63
CA LEU A 210 -8.99 9.06 16.56
C LEU A 210 -8.71 8.30 15.25
N PHE A 211 -8.42 9.03 14.17
CA PHE A 211 -8.17 8.43 12.86
C PHE A 211 -6.76 7.83 12.71
N SER A 212 -5.89 7.99 13.71
CA SER A 212 -4.50 7.50 13.67
C SER A 212 -4.34 5.98 13.84
N ARG A 213 -5.45 5.22 13.96
CA ARG A 213 -5.49 3.74 13.98
C ARG A 213 -4.45 3.08 14.91
N GLY A 214 -4.01 3.74 15.99
CA GLY A 214 -2.92 3.33 16.89
C GLY A 214 -3.11 1.98 17.55
N MET A 215 -2.86 0.91 16.80
CA MET A 215 -3.20 -0.48 17.07
C MET A 215 -4.72 -0.75 17.13
N ILE A 216 -5.40 -0.59 15.98
CA ILE A 216 -6.80 -0.96 15.60
C ILE A 216 -7.89 -0.58 16.61
N PHE A 217 -7.77 -0.95 17.89
CA PHE A 217 -8.67 -0.66 18.98
C PHE A 217 -8.04 0.10 20.17
N ILE A 218 -6.77 -0.13 20.51
CA ILE A 218 -6.18 0.40 21.76
C ILE A 218 -6.04 1.92 21.73
N GLY A 219 -5.39 2.47 20.70
CA GLY A 219 -5.18 3.92 20.56
C GLY A 219 -6.48 4.72 20.56
N PRO A 220 -7.44 4.40 19.67
CA PRO A 220 -8.74 5.08 19.66
C PRO A 220 -9.50 4.95 20.99
N LEU A 221 -9.43 3.80 21.67
CA LEU A 221 -10.07 3.62 22.98
C LEU A 221 -9.48 4.56 24.04
N LEU A 222 -8.15 4.67 24.11
CA LEU A 222 -7.49 5.61 25.03
C LEU A 222 -7.89 7.06 24.73
N ILE A 223 -7.93 7.44 23.46
CA ILE A 223 -8.35 8.78 23.03
C ILE A 223 -9.81 9.04 23.39
N LEU A 224 -10.72 8.07 23.22
CA LEU A 224 -12.13 8.20 23.59
C LEU A 224 -12.33 8.35 25.09
N ILE A 225 -11.63 7.55 25.90
CA ILE A 225 -11.67 7.72 27.36
C ILE A 225 -11.15 9.10 27.74
N GLY A 226 -10.04 9.54 27.13
CA GLY A 226 -9.48 10.86 27.38
C GLY A 226 -10.40 12.01 26.94
N LEU A 227 -11.11 11.86 25.81
CA LEU A 227 -12.17 12.77 25.37
C LEU A 227 -13.34 12.82 26.37
N GLY A 228 -13.71 11.68 26.94
CA GLY A 228 -14.72 11.61 28.00
C GLY A 228 -14.32 12.39 29.25
N LEU A 229 -13.09 12.20 29.73
CA LEU A 229 -12.55 12.94 30.86
C LEU A 229 -12.40 14.44 30.57
N MET A 230 -11.97 14.80 29.35
CA MET A 230 -11.93 16.19 28.89
C MET A 230 -13.33 16.81 28.85
N TYR A 231 -14.35 16.06 28.41
CA TYR A 231 -15.73 16.54 28.40
C TYR A 231 -16.28 16.77 29.81
N LEU A 232 -15.98 15.88 30.76
CA LEU A 232 -16.34 16.06 32.17
C LEU A 232 -15.67 17.31 32.78
N THR A 233 -14.45 17.64 32.34
CA THR A 233 -13.66 18.76 32.86
C THR A 233 -13.73 20.01 31.98
N ARG A 234 -14.74 20.13 31.10
CA ARG A 234 -14.88 21.26 30.16
C ARG A 234 -14.93 22.62 30.86
N ASP A 235 -15.49 22.67 32.06
CA ASP A 235 -15.63 23.91 32.85
C ASP A 235 -14.28 24.37 33.42
N GLN A 236 -13.22 23.55 33.32
CA GLN A 236 -11.86 23.94 33.67
C GLN A 236 -11.11 24.66 32.54
N PHE A 237 -11.75 24.86 31.37
CA PHE A 237 -11.14 25.54 30.22
C PHE A 237 -11.39 27.05 30.24
N THR A 238 -10.33 27.81 29.96
CA THR A 238 -10.37 29.28 30.06
C THR A 238 -11.35 29.92 29.07
N ASP A 239 -11.41 29.41 27.84
CA ASP A 239 -12.32 29.90 26.81
C ASP A 239 -13.79 29.49 27.04
N TYR A 240 -14.01 28.36 27.71
CA TYR A 240 -15.34 27.83 27.99
C TYR A 240 -16.06 28.68 29.04
N ILE A 241 -15.41 28.96 30.17
CA ILE A 241 -15.94 29.85 31.24
C ILE A 241 -16.26 31.25 30.68
N SER A 242 -15.40 31.76 29.79
CA SER A 242 -15.55 33.10 29.22
C SER A 242 -16.77 33.24 28.31
N SER A 243 -17.31 32.15 27.76
CA SER A 243 -18.47 32.16 26.87
C SER A 243 -19.84 32.10 27.57
N GLU A 244 -19.91 31.62 28.83
CA GLU A 244 -21.15 31.60 29.62
C GLU A 244 -21.38 32.91 30.41
N GLY A 245 -20.38 33.79 30.48
CA GLY A 245 -20.45 35.09 31.16
C GLY A 245 -20.91 36.27 30.29
N GLN A 246 -21.41 36.03 29.06
CA GLN A 246 -21.97 37.05 28.16
C GLN A 246 -23.42 36.76 27.77
#